data_AF-A0A5C4MA83-F1
#
_entry.id   AF-A0A5C4MA83-F1
#
_cell.length_a   1.000
_cell.length_b   1.000
_cell.length_c   1.000
_cell.angle_alpha   90.00
_cell.angle_beta   90.00
_cell.angle_gamma   90.00
#
_symmetry.space_group_name_H-M   'P 1'
#
loop_
_entity.id
_entity.type
_entity.pdbx_description
1 polymer ?
#
loop_
_entity_poly.entity_id
_entity_poly.type
_entity_poly.pdbx_seq_one_letter_code
_entity_poly.pdbx_strand_id
1 'polypeptide(L)'
;MSNDRRRQRSVRILAASIMLAASAVFVAVAVATASRGVLVAASVTAVVVGMAAARMIADEVLTTRRAWFKDRAEQAQAYRDVTVDRTRENMEFIEAVNETLSITTRRITELNGTLRLAEARADESESRRAKLQREIESLRSEVDEPAPSTMTLWDGADVPTIVDLLSWEATAAARAQAAEEASETVAEDADSEDAASEDAAAETLPKAKEA
;
A
#
# COMPACT_ATOMS: atom_id res chain seq x y z
N MET A 1 7.99 31.64 5.57
CA MET A 1 8.94 31.86 6.69
C MET A 1 9.55 33.23 6.52
N SER A 2 8.86 34.26 7.01
CA SER A 2 9.29 35.64 6.86
C SER A 2 10.59 35.86 7.60
N ASN A 3 11.52 36.54 6.93
CA ASN A 3 12.89 36.78 7.36
C ASN A 3 12.93 37.83 8.49
N ASP A 4 12.35 37.48 9.64
CA ASP A 4 12.28 38.31 10.86
C ASP A 4 13.60 38.25 11.67
N ARG A 5 14.70 37.91 10.99
CA ARG A 5 16.05 37.89 11.58
C ARG A 5 16.65 39.28 11.71
N ARG A 6 16.04 40.30 11.12
CA ARG A 6 16.41 41.70 11.36
C ARG A 6 15.80 42.14 12.69
N ARG A 7 16.47 41.78 13.78
CA ARG A 7 16.19 42.34 15.11
C ARG A 7 16.08 43.84 14.99
N GLN A 8 14.87 44.36 15.19
CA GLN A 8 14.60 45.77 15.19
C GLN A 8 15.45 46.41 16.29
N ARG A 9 16.26 47.42 15.95
CA ARG A 9 17.06 48.14 16.95
C ARG A 9 16.08 48.78 17.93
N SER A 10 16.16 48.41 19.21
CA SER A 10 15.24 48.93 20.22
C SER A 10 15.43 50.44 20.35
N VAL A 11 14.38 51.20 20.00
CA VAL A 11 14.33 52.67 20.09
C VAL A 11 14.62 53.12 21.52
N ARG A 12 14.27 52.29 22.52
CA ARG A 12 14.51 52.55 23.94
C ARG A 12 15.99 52.56 24.30
N ILE A 13 16.76 51.58 23.81
CA ILE A 13 18.21 51.53 24.02
C ILE A 13 18.87 52.72 23.31
N LEU A 14 18.41 53.07 22.11
CA LEU A 14 18.89 54.23 21.38
C LEU A 14 18.61 55.53 22.15
N ALA A 15 17.39 55.71 22.67
CA ALA A 15 17.04 56.87 23.51
C ALA A 15 17.92 56.96 24.77
N ALA A 16 18.11 55.84 25.49
CA ALA A 16 19.01 55.79 26.66
C ALA A 16 20.45 56.17 26.29
N SER A 17 20.95 55.69 25.16
CA SER A 17 22.32 56.00 24.69
C SER A 17 22.48 57.49 24.32
N ILE A 18 21.49 58.10 23.66
CA ILE A 18 21.48 59.52 23.35
C ILE A 18 21.43 60.36 24.63
N MET A 19 20.63 59.93 25.62
CA MET A 19 20.51 60.62 26.90
C MET A 19 21.84 60.62 27.67
N LEU A 20 22.55 59.50 27.68
CA LEU A 20 23.89 59.39 28.25
C LEU A 20 24.92 60.24 27.50
N ALA A 21 24.89 60.23 26.16
CA ALA A 21 25.77 61.05 25.34
C ALA A 21 25.54 62.56 25.60
N ALA A 22 24.28 62.99 25.66
CA ALA A 22 23.92 64.37 25.99
C ALA A 22 24.40 64.76 27.39
N SER A 23 24.24 63.88 28.38
CA SER A 23 24.76 64.09 29.73
C SER A 23 26.29 64.23 29.75
N ALA A 24 27.01 63.43 28.97
CA ALA A 24 28.46 63.51 28.88
C ALA A 24 28.93 64.83 28.25
N VAL A 25 28.27 65.28 27.18
CA VAL A 25 28.52 66.60 26.56
C VAL A 25 28.24 67.73 27.56
N PHE A 26 27.14 67.66 28.30
CA PHE A 26 26.79 68.65 29.31
C PHE A 26 27.86 68.77 30.40
N VAL A 27 28.36 67.65 30.91
CA VAL A 27 29.46 67.63 31.88
C VAL A 27 30.75 68.21 31.28
N ALA A 28 31.07 67.89 30.01
CA ALA A 28 32.25 68.44 29.34
C ALA A 28 32.19 69.98 29.22
N VAL A 29 31.03 70.53 28.88
CA VAL A 29 30.80 71.99 28.83
C VAL A 29 30.91 72.62 30.23
N ALA A 30 30.37 71.97 31.26
CA ALA A 30 30.48 72.43 32.63
C ALA A 30 31.94 72.53 33.11
N VAL A 31 32.77 71.54 32.75
CA VAL A 31 34.21 71.53 33.03
C VAL A 31 34.93 72.69 32.34
N ALA A 32 34.63 72.93 31.06
CA ALA A 32 35.24 74.03 30.30
C ALA A 32 34.92 75.42 30.88
N THR A 33 33.75 75.56 31.54
CA THR A 33 33.32 76.83 32.14
C THR A 33 34.00 77.12 33.49
N ALA A 34 34.65 76.11 34.11
CA ALA A 34 35.37 76.19 35.39
C ALA A 34 34.58 76.77 36.60
N SER A 35 33.25 76.84 36.51
CA SER A 35 32.39 77.33 37.59
C SER A 35 32.01 76.22 38.56
N ARG A 36 32.33 76.38 39.86
CA ARG A 36 32.05 75.38 40.90
C ARG A 36 30.57 75.06 41.03
N GLY A 37 29.69 76.07 40.94
CA GLY A 37 28.25 75.87 41.03
C GLY A 37 27.70 75.04 39.86
N VAL A 38 28.19 75.34 38.65
CA VAL A 38 27.81 74.61 37.43
C VAL A 38 28.30 73.16 37.46
N LEU A 39 29.51 72.92 37.99
CA LEU A 39 30.06 71.57 38.16
C LEU A 39 29.23 70.70 39.11
N VAL A 40 28.80 71.25 40.26
CA VAL A 40 27.94 70.50 41.21
C VAL A 40 26.58 70.21 40.59
N ALA A 41 25.96 71.19 39.92
CA ALA A 41 24.69 70.97 39.23
C ALA A 41 24.82 69.91 38.11
N ALA A 42 25.91 69.94 37.35
CA ALA A 42 26.17 68.99 36.28
C ALA A 42 26.41 67.57 36.79
N SER A 43 27.14 67.40 37.90
CA SER A 43 27.39 66.06 38.47
C SER A 43 26.10 65.43 39.00
N VAL A 44 25.27 66.18 39.72
CA VAL A 44 23.97 65.69 40.22
C VAL A 44 23.07 65.31 39.04
N THR A 45 22.98 66.18 38.02
CA THR A 45 22.17 65.90 36.82
C THR A 45 22.66 64.65 36.10
N ALA A 46 23.98 64.49 35.94
CA ALA A 46 24.56 63.32 35.30
C ALA A 46 24.26 62.01 36.03
N VAL A 47 24.28 62.02 37.37
CA VAL A 47 23.90 60.85 38.18
C VAL A 47 22.44 60.50 38.01
N VAL A 48 21.54 61.49 38.05
CA VAL A 48 20.09 61.28 37.87
C VAL A 48 19.79 60.73 36.47
N VAL A 49 20.39 61.34 35.43
CA VAL A 49 20.23 60.89 34.05
C VAL A 49 20.83 59.49 33.85
N GLY A 50 22.00 59.22 34.42
CA GLY A 50 22.63 57.91 34.38
C GLY A 50 21.79 56.82 35.02
N MET A 51 21.18 57.12 36.18
CA MET A 51 20.28 56.19 36.88
C MET A 51 19.01 55.92 36.05
N ALA A 52 18.42 56.93 35.45
CA ALA A 52 17.25 56.78 34.58
C ALA A 52 17.55 55.94 33.33
N ALA A 53 18.68 56.21 32.67
CA ALA A 53 19.13 55.42 31.52
C ALA A 53 19.42 53.96 31.89
N ALA A 54 20.08 53.72 33.04
CA ALA A 54 20.36 52.37 33.53
C ALA A 54 19.07 51.58 33.81
N ARG A 55 18.07 52.23 34.43
CA ARG A 55 16.76 51.61 34.67
C ARG A 55 16.05 51.25 33.37
N MET A 56 16.06 52.16 32.40
CA MET A 56 15.46 51.93 31.08
C MET A 56 16.10 50.74 30.34
N ILE A 57 17.42 50.63 30.39
CA ILE A 57 18.17 49.50 29.82
C ILE A 57 17.83 48.20 30.58
N ALA A 58 17.81 48.24 31.92
CA ALA A 58 17.51 47.06 32.72
C ALA A 58 16.10 46.50 32.44
N ASP A 59 15.09 47.38 32.37
CA ASP A 59 13.72 46.97 32.04
C ASP A 59 13.65 46.34 30.65
N GLU A 60 14.33 46.92 29.66
CA GLU A 60 14.37 46.38 28.30
C GLU A 60 15.09 45.01 28.21
N VAL A 61 16.15 44.80 28.99
CA VAL A 61 16.83 43.50 29.06
C VAL A 61 15.90 42.45 29.66
N LEU A 62 15.15 42.79 30.71
CA LEU A 62 14.21 41.87 31.35
C LEU A 62 13.03 41.51 30.45
N THR A 63 12.46 42.49 29.74
CA THR A 63 11.38 42.25 28.77
C THR A 63 11.88 41.39 27.61
N THR A 64 13.07 41.70 27.07
CA THR A 64 13.69 40.93 25.98
C THR A 64 13.95 39.49 26.41
N ARG A 65 14.49 39.27 27.62
CA ARG A 65 14.70 37.92 28.16
C ARG A 65 13.39 37.14 28.27
N ARG A 66 12.33 37.75 28.81
CA ARG A 66 11.00 37.12 28.91
C ARG A 66 10.44 36.76 27.54
N ALA A 67 10.53 37.66 26.58
CA ALA A 67 10.09 37.39 25.20
C ALA A 67 10.87 36.22 24.59
N TRP A 68 12.19 36.16 24.81
CA TRP A 68 13.04 35.06 24.35
C TRP A 68 12.67 33.70 24.95
N PHE A 69 12.38 33.65 26.25
CA PHE A 69 11.94 32.41 26.88
C PHE A 69 10.57 31.97 26.37
N LYS A 70 9.65 32.92 26.14
CA LYS A 70 8.33 32.63 25.57
C LYS A 70 8.45 32.08 24.14
N ASP A 71 9.19 32.76 23.27
CA ASP A 71 9.44 32.34 21.89
C ASP A 71 10.09 30.95 21.84
N ARG A 72 11.08 30.69 22.71
CA ARG A 72 11.71 29.36 22.78
C ARG A 72 10.75 28.27 23.27
N ALA A 73 9.82 28.60 24.17
CA ALA A 73 8.79 27.67 24.61
C ALA A 73 7.77 27.38 23.50
N GLU A 74 7.33 28.41 22.77
CA GLU A 74 6.44 28.28 21.60
C GLU A 74 7.10 27.45 20.48
N GLN A 75 8.38 27.71 20.19
CA GLN A 75 9.14 26.90 19.25
C GLN A 75 9.24 25.43 19.70
N ALA A 76 9.53 25.17 20.98
CA ALA A 76 9.60 23.81 21.50
C ALA A 76 8.27 23.07 21.39
N GLN A 77 7.15 23.76 21.61
CA GLN A 77 5.80 23.20 21.41
C GLN A 77 5.55 22.90 19.93
N ALA A 78 5.82 23.85 19.03
CA ALA A 78 5.66 23.64 17.59
C ALA A 78 6.51 22.47 17.07
N TYR A 79 7.76 22.33 17.54
CA TYR A 79 8.61 21.19 17.19
C TYR A 79 8.10 19.87 17.75
N ARG A 80 7.53 19.87 18.95
CA ARG A 80 6.89 18.70 19.54
C ARG A 80 5.72 18.24 18.67
N ASP A 81 4.84 19.16 18.28
CA ASP A 81 3.67 18.84 17.46
C ASP A 81 4.07 18.25 16.11
N VAL A 82 5.02 18.88 15.41
CA VAL A 82 5.57 18.35 14.15
C VAL A 82 6.20 16.97 14.31
N THR A 83 6.83 16.70 15.46
CA THR A 83 7.45 15.40 15.74
C THR A 83 6.39 14.32 16.00
N VAL A 84 5.31 14.67 16.70
CA VAL A 84 4.17 13.78 16.92
C VAL A 84 3.53 13.42 15.59
N ASP A 85 3.27 14.41 14.72
CA ASP A 85 2.68 14.20 13.40
C ASP A 85 3.56 13.30 12.53
N ARG A 86 4.87 13.58 12.45
CA ARG A 86 5.81 12.74 11.69
C ARG A 86 5.91 11.32 12.23
N THR A 87 5.83 11.16 13.55
CA THR A 87 5.86 9.82 14.17
C THR A 87 4.59 9.05 13.80
N ARG A 88 3.44 9.72 13.79
CA ARG A 88 2.18 9.13 13.33
C ARG A 88 2.26 8.71 11.87
N GLU A 89 2.68 9.62 10.98
CA GLU A 89 2.87 9.33 9.55
C GLU A 89 3.84 8.15 9.34
N ASN A 90 4.92 8.09 10.10
CA ASN A 90 5.91 7.01 10.00
C ASN A 90 5.35 5.67 10.48
N MET A 91 4.48 5.65 11.51
CA MET A 91 3.79 4.42 11.93
C MET A 91 2.83 3.92 10.84
N GLU A 92 2.03 4.82 10.28
CA GLU A 92 1.10 4.50 9.17
C GLU A 92 1.88 3.97 7.94
N PHE A 93 3.04 4.56 7.63
CA PHE A 93 3.93 4.08 6.57
C PHE A 93 4.48 2.68 6.86
N ILE A 94 4.97 2.44 8.07
CA ILE A 94 5.50 1.12 8.46
C ILE A 94 4.41 0.04 8.38
N GLU A 95 3.20 0.35 8.80
CA GLU A 95 2.06 -0.56 8.72
C GLU A 95 1.75 -0.95 7.26
N ALA A 96 1.63 0.05 6.37
CA ALA A 96 1.40 -0.19 4.94
C ALA A 96 2.51 -1.00 4.27
N VAL A 97 3.77 -0.75 4.64
CA VAL A 97 4.93 -1.51 4.12
C VAL A 97 4.90 -2.95 4.63
N ASN A 98 4.59 -3.16 5.91
CA ASN A 98 4.49 -4.51 6.48
C ASN A 98 3.36 -5.32 5.84
N GLU A 99 2.21 -4.70 5.58
CA GLU A 99 1.11 -5.34 4.85
C GLU A 99 1.57 -5.76 3.46
N THR A 100 2.21 -4.85 2.71
CA THR A 100 2.72 -5.13 1.36
C THR A 100 3.77 -6.26 1.37
N LEU A 101 4.67 -6.26 2.34
CA LEU A 101 5.66 -7.31 2.54
C LEU A 101 4.97 -8.66 2.81
N SER A 102 3.97 -8.70 3.68
CA SER A 102 3.25 -9.94 4.00
C SER A 102 2.55 -10.54 2.77
N ILE A 103 1.90 -9.70 1.96
CA ILE A 103 1.25 -10.11 0.70
C ILE A 103 2.30 -10.65 -0.27
N THR A 104 3.42 -9.95 -0.40
CA THR A 104 4.51 -10.32 -1.32
C THR A 104 5.14 -11.64 -0.89
N THR A 105 5.46 -11.82 0.40
CA THR A 105 5.99 -13.07 0.95
C THR A 105 5.04 -14.22 0.70
N ARG A 106 3.73 -14.04 0.93
CA ARG A 106 2.72 -15.06 0.65
C ARG A 106 2.70 -15.47 -0.82
N ARG A 107 2.69 -14.49 -1.74
CA ARG A 107 2.74 -14.75 -3.19
C ARG A 107 4.01 -15.50 -3.59
N ILE A 108 5.17 -15.16 -3.02
CA ILE A 108 6.42 -15.88 -3.25
C ILE A 108 6.31 -17.34 -2.77
N THR A 109 5.74 -17.57 -1.59
CA THR A 109 5.53 -18.92 -1.05
C THR A 109 4.58 -19.74 -1.93
N GLU A 110 3.47 -19.15 -2.38
CA GLU A 110 2.51 -19.80 -3.29
C GLU A 110 3.19 -20.14 -4.63
N LEU A 111 3.92 -19.18 -5.22
CA LEU A 111 4.64 -19.40 -6.48
C LEU A 111 5.68 -20.52 -6.35
N ASN A 112 6.49 -20.52 -5.29
CA ASN A 112 7.44 -21.60 -5.00
C ASN A 112 6.76 -22.96 -4.84
N GLY A 113 5.57 -23.00 -4.22
CA GLY A 113 4.75 -24.21 -4.13
C GLY A 113 4.31 -24.73 -5.50
N THR A 114 3.80 -23.83 -6.36
CA THR A 114 3.38 -24.20 -7.72
C THR A 114 4.54 -24.66 -8.59
N LEU A 115 5.71 -24.02 -8.45
CA LEU A 115 6.93 -24.38 -9.17
C LEU A 115 7.37 -25.80 -8.80
N ARG A 116 7.44 -26.12 -7.51
CA ARG A 116 7.78 -27.48 -7.03
C ARG A 116 6.81 -28.55 -7.53
N LEU A 117 5.52 -28.23 -7.60
CA LEU A 117 4.52 -29.15 -8.16
C LEU A 117 4.66 -29.32 -9.67
N ALA A 118 5.04 -28.27 -10.39
CA ALA A 118 5.32 -28.36 -11.82
C ALA A 118 6.58 -29.19 -12.10
N GLU A 119 7.65 -28.97 -11.33
CA GLU A 119 8.90 -29.76 -11.38
C GLU A 119 8.60 -31.25 -11.11
N ALA A 120 7.86 -31.58 -10.05
CA ALA A 120 7.51 -32.96 -9.74
C ALA A 120 6.71 -33.66 -10.85
N ARG A 121 5.79 -32.93 -11.52
CA ARG A 121 5.05 -33.47 -12.67
C ARG A 121 5.93 -33.65 -13.91
N ALA A 122 6.89 -32.73 -14.12
CA ALA A 122 7.86 -32.84 -15.20
C ALA A 122 8.72 -34.10 -14.99
N ASP A 123 9.28 -34.28 -13.80
CA ASP A 123 10.07 -35.47 -13.42
C ASP A 123 9.26 -36.76 -13.59
N GLU A 124 7.99 -36.77 -13.17
CA GLU A 124 7.12 -37.93 -13.36
C GLU A 124 6.91 -38.24 -14.85
N SER A 125 6.64 -37.22 -15.66
CA SER A 125 6.46 -37.38 -17.11
C SER A 125 7.73 -37.86 -17.82
N GLU A 126 8.90 -37.37 -17.40
CA GLU A 126 10.20 -37.83 -17.91
C GLU A 126 10.47 -39.28 -17.51
N SER A 127 10.15 -39.66 -16.27
CA SER A 127 10.27 -41.04 -15.81
C SER A 127 9.37 -42.02 -16.59
N ARG A 128 8.14 -41.60 -16.91
CA ARG A 128 7.22 -42.39 -17.75
C ARG A 128 7.74 -42.52 -19.18
N ARG A 129 8.20 -41.42 -19.78
CA ARG A 129 8.84 -41.45 -21.11
C ARG A 129 10.04 -42.39 -21.15
N ALA A 130 10.90 -42.34 -20.13
CA ALA A 130 12.06 -43.22 -20.03
C ALA A 130 11.69 -44.70 -19.84
N LYS A 131 10.56 -45.00 -19.18
CA LYS A 131 10.03 -46.37 -19.07
C LYS A 131 9.47 -46.87 -20.39
N LEU A 132 8.62 -46.08 -21.04
CA LEU A 132 8.04 -46.40 -22.34
C LEU A 132 9.13 -46.59 -23.41
N GLN A 133 10.17 -45.75 -23.39
CA GLN A 133 11.28 -45.88 -24.33
C GLN A 133 12.08 -47.17 -24.11
N ARG A 134 12.27 -47.60 -22.85
CA ARG A 134 12.87 -48.90 -22.53
C ARG A 134 11.99 -50.07 -22.98
N GLU A 135 10.68 -49.96 -22.81
CA GLU A 135 9.71 -50.96 -23.25
C GLU A 135 9.68 -51.10 -24.78
N ILE A 136 9.66 -49.97 -25.50
CA ILE A 136 9.79 -49.94 -26.96
C ILE A 136 11.10 -50.60 -27.40
N GLU A 137 12.22 -50.28 -26.73
CA GLU A 137 13.51 -50.89 -27.05
C GLU A 137 13.52 -52.40 -26.77
N SER A 138 12.91 -52.85 -25.67
CA SER A 138 12.79 -54.29 -25.40
C SER A 138 11.93 -55.01 -26.43
N LEU A 139 10.78 -54.44 -26.81
CA LEU A 139 9.92 -55.00 -27.86
C LEU A 139 10.64 -55.03 -29.21
N ARG A 140 11.41 -53.98 -29.52
CA ARG A 140 12.23 -53.92 -30.73
C ARG A 140 13.29 -55.02 -30.72
N SER A 141 13.97 -55.24 -29.58
CA SER A 141 14.97 -56.30 -29.46
C SER A 141 14.38 -57.71 -29.54
N GLU A 142 13.13 -57.90 -29.08
CA GLU A 142 12.40 -59.17 -29.22
C GLU A 142 11.98 -59.45 -30.67
N VAL A 143 11.69 -58.40 -31.45
CA VAL A 143 11.43 -58.50 -32.90
C VAL A 143 12.72 -58.73 -33.71
N ASP A 144 13.85 -58.19 -33.26
CA ASP A 144 15.17 -58.34 -33.91
C ASP A 144 15.90 -59.64 -33.51
N GLU A 145 15.41 -60.40 -32.53
CA GLU A 145 15.78 -61.81 -32.34
C GLU A 145 15.35 -62.57 -33.61
N PRO A 146 16.29 -63.13 -34.40
CA PRO A 146 15.94 -63.81 -35.64
C PRO A 146 15.23 -65.12 -35.32
N ALA A 147 13.92 -65.05 -35.10
CA ALA A 147 13.06 -66.22 -35.06
C ALA A 147 13.20 -66.94 -36.42
N PRO A 148 13.49 -68.26 -36.43
CA PRO A 148 13.73 -69.00 -37.65
C PRO A 148 12.48 -68.97 -38.52
N SER A 149 12.62 -68.45 -39.74
CA SER A 149 11.76 -68.62 -40.91
C SER A 149 10.38 -69.23 -40.64
N THR A 150 9.47 -68.43 -40.07
CA THR A 150 8.03 -68.73 -40.10
C THR A 150 7.29 -67.48 -40.54
N MET A 151 7.59 -67.08 -41.78
CA MET A 151 6.70 -66.32 -42.65
C MET A 151 5.45 -67.17 -42.90
N THR A 152 4.57 -67.23 -41.88
CA THR A 152 3.18 -67.66 -41.99
C THR A 152 2.39 -66.37 -42.06
N LEU A 153 2.19 -65.85 -43.27
CA LEU A 153 0.89 -65.99 -43.94
C LEU A 153 -0.24 -65.51 -43.02
N TRP A 154 -0.25 -64.20 -42.78
CA TRP A 154 -1.43 -63.49 -42.28
C TRP A 154 -2.41 -63.32 -43.45
N ASP A 155 -2.97 -64.45 -43.90
CA ASP A 155 -3.94 -64.58 -45.02
C ASP A 155 -5.36 -64.80 -44.47
N GLY A 156 -5.73 -64.03 -43.45
CA GLY A 156 -7.02 -64.22 -42.77
C GLY A 156 -7.48 -63.06 -41.91
N ALA A 157 -6.89 -61.87 -42.07
CA ALA A 157 -7.50 -60.67 -41.53
C ALA A 157 -8.51 -60.16 -42.56
N ASP A 158 -9.76 -60.55 -42.38
CA ASP A 158 -10.92 -59.96 -43.07
C ASP A 158 -10.85 -58.44 -42.92
N VAL A 159 -10.33 -57.78 -43.95
CA VAL A 159 -10.44 -56.33 -44.09
C VAL A 159 -11.93 -56.07 -44.26
N PRO A 160 -12.59 -55.35 -43.32
CA PRO A 160 -14.02 -55.09 -43.41
C PRO A 160 -14.31 -54.48 -44.77
N THR A 161 -15.18 -55.14 -45.53
CA THR A 161 -15.50 -54.69 -46.88
C THR A 161 -16.19 -53.33 -46.77
N ILE A 162 -16.17 -52.53 -47.83
CA ILE A 162 -16.86 -51.22 -47.87
C ILE A 162 -18.33 -51.34 -47.41
N VAL A 163 -18.94 -52.52 -47.62
CA VAL A 163 -20.28 -52.87 -47.15
C VAL A 163 -20.39 -52.90 -45.62
N ASP A 164 -19.40 -53.42 -44.90
CA ASP A 164 -19.39 -53.44 -43.44
C ASP A 164 -19.23 -52.02 -42.87
N LEU A 165 -18.38 -51.21 -43.48
CA LEU A 165 -18.23 -49.79 -43.11
C LEU A 165 -19.54 -49.00 -43.31
N LEU A 166 -20.24 -49.22 -44.42
CA LEU A 166 -21.54 -48.61 -44.68
C LEU A 166 -22.64 -49.11 -43.73
N SER A 167 -22.60 -50.40 -43.35
CA SER A 167 -23.55 -50.95 -42.37
C SER A 167 -23.33 -50.36 -40.97
N TRP A 168 -22.08 -50.08 -40.62
CA TRP A 168 -21.71 -49.44 -39.36
C TRP A 168 -22.12 -47.96 -39.33
N GLU A 169 -21.94 -47.25 -40.44
CA GLU A 169 -22.41 -45.86 -40.58
C GLU A 169 -23.95 -45.78 -40.51
N ALA A 170 -24.66 -46.70 -41.16
CA ALA A 170 -26.11 -46.79 -41.09
C ALA A 170 -26.61 -47.10 -39.66
N THR A 171 -25.93 -47.99 -38.93
CA THR A 171 -26.29 -48.29 -37.53
C THR A 171 -25.92 -47.15 -36.57
N ALA A 172 -24.86 -46.39 -36.85
CA ALA A 172 -24.53 -45.18 -36.11
C ALA A 172 -25.58 -44.07 -36.34
N ALA A 173 -26.01 -43.86 -37.58
CA ALA A 173 -27.05 -42.90 -37.94
C ALA A 173 -28.41 -43.25 -37.30
N ALA A 174 -28.80 -44.53 -37.31
CA ALA A 174 -30.03 -44.99 -36.66
C ALA A 174 -30.01 -44.78 -35.14
N ARG A 175 -28.86 -44.97 -34.47
CA ARG A 175 -28.73 -44.66 -33.04
C ARG A 175 -28.82 -43.17 -32.74
N ALA A 176 -28.30 -42.32 -33.62
CA ALA A 176 -28.40 -40.86 -33.46
C ALA A 176 -29.86 -40.39 -33.57
N GLN A 177 -30.61 -40.87 -34.56
CA GLN A 177 -32.04 -40.56 -34.70
C GLN A 177 -32.87 -41.05 -33.50
N ALA A 178 -32.61 -42.28 -33.03
CA ALA A 178 -33.31 -42.80 -31.85
C ALA A 178 -33.00 -42.01 -30.57
N ALA A 179 -31.80 -41.44 -30.45
CA ALA A 179 -31.43 -40.58 -29.32
C ALA A 179 -32.12 -39.21 -29.39
N GLU A 180 -32.33 -38.68 -30.61
CA GLU A 180 -33.05 -37.42 -30.83
C GLU A 180 -34.54 -37.58 -30.52
N GLU A 181 -35.19 -38.64 -31.03
CA GLU A 181 -36.59 -38.97 -30.70
C GLU A 181 -36.80 -39.20 -29.19
N ALA A 182 -35.86 -39.87 -28.51
CA ALA A 182 -35.92 -40.06 -27.06
C ALA A 182 -35.74 -38.76 -26.27
N SER A 183 -35.06 -37.75 -26.83
CA SER A 183 -34.94 -36.44 -26.20
C SER A 183 -36.19 -35.57 -26.40
N GLU A 184 -36.89 -35.75 -27.52
CA GLU A 184 -38.13 -35.04 -27.84
C GLU A 184 -39.31 -35.54 -26.98
N THR A 185 -39.43 -36.86 -26.75
CA THR A 185 -40.47 -37.42 -25.87
C THR A 185 -40.26 -37.04 -24.40
N VAL A 186 -39.01 -36.95 -23.94
CA VAL A 186 -38.69 -36.50 -22.57
C VAL A 186 -39.00 -35.01 -22.38
N ALA A 187 -38.88 -34.18 -23.43
CA ALA A 187 -39.28 -32.79 -23.39
C ALA A 187 -40.81 -32.61 -23.36
N GLU A 188 -41.55 -33.44 -24.11
CA GLU A 188 -43.02 -33.39 -24.17
C GLU A 188 -43.68 -33.89 -22.86
N ASP A 189 -43.08 -34.86 -22.16
CA ASP A 189 -43.53 -35.29 -20.83
C ASP A 189 -43.26 -34.23 -19.75
N ALA A 190 -42.15 -33.49 -19.81
CA ALA A 190 -41.80 -32.44 -18.85
C ALA A 190 -42.77 -31.24 -18.89
N ASP A 191 -43.23 -30.84 -20.09
CA ASP A 191 -44.23 -29.77 -20.24
C ASP A 191 -45.63 -30.19 -19.72
N SER A 192 -45.92 -31.50 -19.65
CA SER A 192 -47.19 -32.01 -19.11
C SER A 192 -47.22 -32.07 -17.57
N GLU A 193 -46.06 -32.21 -16.92
CA GLU A 193 -45.93 -32.25 -15.46
C GLU A 193 -46.02 -30.84 -14.84
N ASP A 194 -45.50 -29.80 -15.52
CA ASP A 194 -45.59 -28.42 -15.04
C ASP A 194 -47.03 -27.88 -15.11
N ALA A 195 -47.81 -28.26 -16.13
CA ALA A 195 -49.23 -27.87 -16.25
C ALA A 195 -50.13 -28.46 -15.14
N ALA A 196 -49.74 -29.59 -14.54
CA ALA A 196 -50.49 -30.21 -13.43
C ALA A 196 -50.15 -29.60 -12.05
N SER A 197 -49.01 -28.92 -11.92
CA SER A 197 -48.56 -28.33 -10.65
C SER A 197 -49.12 -26.92 -10.40
N GLU A 198 -49.51 -26.19 -11.46
CA GLU A 198 -50.05 -24.83 -11.34
C GLU A 198 -51.51 -24.78 -10.86
N ASP A 199 -52.31 -25.82 -11.11
CA ASP A 199 -53.73 -25.88 -10.68
C ASP A 199 -53.91 -26.30 -9.20
N ALA A 200 -52.88 -26.90 -8.59
CA ALA A 200 -52.91 -27.28 -7.17
C ALA A 200 -52.50 -26.13 -6.22
N ALA A 201 -51.86 -25.07 -6.72
CA ALA A 201 -51.38 -23.95 -5.90
C ALA A 201 -52.44 -22.85 -5.64
N ALA A 202 -53.60 -22.91 -6.31
CA ALA A 202 -54.65 -21.88 -6.20
C ALA A 202 -55.63 -22.06 -5.00
N GLU A 203 -55.60 -23.19 -4.27
CA GLU A 203 -56.63 -23.54 -3.28
C GLU A 203 -56.25 -23.37 -1.79
N THR A 204 -55.20 -22.62 -1.44
CA THR A 204 -54.82 -22.41 -0.03
C THR A 204 -54.47 -20.97 0.35
N LEU A 205 -55.45 -20.06 0.28
CA LEU A 205 -55.38 -18.76 0.97
C LEU A 205 -56.38 -18.71 2.14
N PRO A 206 -55.93 -18.79 3.42
CA PRO A 206 -56.80 -18.54 4.55
C PRO A 206 -57.05 -17.04 4.75
N LYS A 207 -58.32 -16.65 4.64
CA LYS A 207 -58.84 -15.36 5.12
C LYS A 207 -58.74 -15.29 6.65
N ALA A 208 -57.98 -14.33 7.17
CA ALA A 208 -58.16 -13.80 8.52
C ALA A 208 -57.36 -12.51 8.70
N LYS A 209 -57.78 -11.47 9.42
CA LYS A 209 -59.07 -11.02 9.95
C LYS A 209 -58.73 -9.65 10.57
N GLU A 210 -59.56 -8.64 10.33
CA GLU A 210 -59.52 -7.35 11.02
C GLU A 210 -59.67 -7.52 12.54
N ALA A 211 -58.83 -6.81 13.30
CA ALA A 211 -59.14 -6.12 14.56
C ALA A 211 -57.91 -5.35 15.06
#